data_AF-R7KL66-F1
#
_entry.id   AF-R7KL66-F1
#
_cell.length_a   1.000
_cell.length_b   1.000
_cell.length_c   1.000
_cell.angle_alpha   90.00
_cell.angle_beta   90.00
_cell.angle_gamma   90.00
#
_symmetry.space_group_name_H-M   'P 1'
#
loop_
_entity.id
_entity.type
_entity.pdbx_description
1 polymer ?
#
loop_
_entity_poly.entity_id
_entity_poly.type
_entity_poly.pdbx_seq_one_letter_code
_entity_poly.pdbx_strand_id
1 'polypeptide(L)'
;MGWTFYPESAHLQADDLSELIAEPEVLGLAELMNVPGLLACDEDILKKVLMTRRCGKLIDGHSPLTSGADLSAYALSGVDSDHECSTENEVEERISRGMVIFMREGSAGQNVSVLSRAVTSRNSRFFCLCTDDASPDDVLAKGHINNVVRRAIACGVDPIEVFRMATINTALHFGLKNKGAIAPGRDADLVVLDDLENVNVKSVWVAGKQIAEHGQMLTDEPDSHTLAATGNTCRD
;
A
#
# COMPACT_ATOMS: atom_id res chain seq x y z
N MET A 1 1.41 -8.83 34.36
CA MET A 1 0.98 -9.76 33.31
C MET A 1 2.19 -9.99 32.43
N GLY A 2 2.75 -11.20 32.44
CA GLY A 2 3.91 -11.54 31.63
C GLY A 2 3.46 -11.80 30.19
N TRP A 3 4.06 -11.08 29.24
CA TRP A 3 3.97 -11.42 27.83
C TRP A 3 4.83 -12.66 27.61
N THR A 4 4.20 -13.78 27.29
CA THR A 4 4.92 -14.98 26.86
C THR A 4 5.32 -14.76 25.41
N PHE A 5 6.60 -14.49 25.17
CA PHE A 5 7.16 -14.49 23.82
C PHE A 5 7.20 -15.93 23.32
N TYR A 6 6.54 -16.19 22.18
CA TYR A 6 6.72 -17.44 21.45
C TYR A 6 8.09 -17.44 20.77
N PRO A 7 8.81 -18.57 20.71
CA PRO A 7 10.06 -18.62 19.96
C PRO A 7 9.76 -18.38 18.48
N GLU A 8 10.30 -17.30 17.92
CA GLU A 8 10.27 -17.04 16.49
C GLU A 8 11.16 -18.07 15.78
N SER A 9 10.73 -18.55 14.61
CA SER A 9 11.52 -19.46 13.79
C SER A 9 12.66 -18.77 13.04
N ALA A 10 12.62 -17.43 12.94
CA ALA A 10 13.64 -16.61 12.32
C ALA A 10 13.75 -15.27 13.07
N HIS A 11 14.98 -14.81 13.29
CA HIS A 11 15.28 -13.49 13.79
C HIS A 11 16.06 -12.74 12.70
N LEU A 12 15.46 -11.70 12.13
CA LEU A 12 16.09 -10.87 11.12
C LEU A 12 16.65 -9.61 11.79
N GLN A 13 17.96 -9.50 11.88
CA GLN A 13 18.66 -8.31 12.36
C GLN A 13 18.83 -7.30 11.23
N ALA A 14 19.21 -6.06 11.56
CA ALA A 14 19.46 -5.03 10.56
C ALA A 14 20.48 -5.46 9.49
N ASP A 15 21.54 -6.17 9.90
CA ASP A 15 22.60 -6.61 9.00
C ASP A 15 22.11 -7.65 7.99
N ASP A 16 21.14 -8.50 8.36
CA ASP A 16 20.52 -9.48 7.46
C ASP A 16 19.69 -8.80 6.34
N LEU A 17 19.24 -7.56 6.56
CA LEU A 17 18.46 -6.80 5.60
C LEU A 17 19.32 -5.93 4.66
N SER A 18 20.62 -5.83 4.92
CA SER A 18 21.51 -4.89 4.22
C SER A 18 21.68 -5.18 2.73
N GLU A 19 21.67 -6.46 2.34
CA GLU A 19 21.71 -6.86 0.93
C GLU A 19 20.35 -6.62 0.26
N LEU A 20 19.25 -7.02 0.92
CA LEU A 20 17.89 -6.86 0.40
C LEU A 20 17.53 -5.39 0.19
N ILE A 21 17.87 -4.51 1.13
CA ILE A 21 17.56 -3.08 1.04
C ILE A 21 18.38 -2.38 -0.06
N ALA A 22 19.40 -3.02 -0.63
CA ALA A 22 20.13 -2.50 -1.78
C ALA A 22 19.46 -2.87 -3.12
N GLU A 23 18.61 -3.90 -3.15
CA GLU A 23 18.00 -4.40 -4.38
C GLU A 23 17.02 -3.38 -4.99
N PRO A 24 17.05 -3.12 -6.31
CA PRO A 24 16.15 -2.17 -6.97
C PRO A 24 14.66 -2.47 -6.78
N GLU A 25 14.29 -3.74 -6.67
CA GLU A 25 12.92 -4.23 -6.53
C GLU A 25 12.36 -4.01 -5.12
N VAL A 26 13.22 -3.86 -4.11
CA VAL A 26 12.81 -3.60 -2.73
C VAL A 26 12.56 -2.10 -2.56
N LEU A 27 11.32 -1.70 -2.36
CA LEU A 27 10.96 -0.26 -2.28
C LEU A 27 11.15 0.34 -0.88
N GLY A 28 11.28 -0.50 0.14
CA GLY A 28 11.25 -0.04 1.52
C GLY A 28 11.43 -1.14 2.55
N LEU A 29 11.41 -0.72 3.82
CA LEU A 29 11.23 -1.60 4.95
C LEU A 29 9.73 -1.84 5.13
N ALA A 30 9.35 -3.13 5.17
CA ALA A 30 7.98 -3.53 5.47
C ALA A 30 7.55 -3.09 6.88
N GLU A 31 6.26 -3.19 7.15
CA GLU A 31 5.58 -2.66 8.34
C GLU A 31 6.40 -2.69 9.65
N LEU A 32 6.73 -1.51 10.16
CA LEU A 32 7.47 -1.37 11.41
C LEU A 32 6.54 -1.52 12.63
N MET A 33 6.25 -2.77 12.99
CA MET A 33 5.30 -3.12 14.06
C MET A 33 5.83 -2.89 15.48
N ASN A 34 7.15 -2.95 15.69
CA ASN A 34 7.75 -2.81 17.03
C ASN A 34 7.87 -1.33 17.46
N VAL A 35 6.72 -0.66 17.58
CA VAL A 35 6.61 0.71 18.10
C VAL A 35 7.28 0.86 19.48
N PRO A 36 7.09 -0.05 20.47
CA PRO A 36 7.74 0.09 21.77
C PRO A 36 9.27 0.07 21.68
N GLY A 37 9.84 -0.82 20.85
CA GLY A 37 11.28 -0.89 20.61
C GLY A 37 11.81 0.38 19.97
N LEU A 38 11.11 0.93 18.97
CA LEU A 38 11.48 2.19 18.36
C LEU A 38 11.49 3.34 19.37
N LEU A 39 10.44 3.48 20.18
CA LEU A 39 10.32 4.54 21.19
C LEU A 39 11.33 4.39 22.32
N ALA A 40 11.73 3.15 22.63
CA ALA A 40 12.80 2.85 23.59
C ALA A 40 14.21 3.00 23.00
N CYS A 41 14.33 3.41 21.73
CA CYS A 41 15.60 3.51 21.01
C CYS A 41 16.36 2.19 20.94
N ASP A 42 15.65 1.08 20.72
CA ASP A 42 16.28 -0.23 20.49
C ASP A 42 17.28 -0.15 19.33
N GLU A 43 18.50 -0.64 19.57
CA GLU A 43 19.62 -0.44 18.65
C GLU A 43 19.39 -1.14 17.30
N ASP A 44 18.81 -2.33 17.28
CA ASP A 44 18.56 -3.06 16.04
C ASP A 44 17.44 -2.39 15.23
N ILE A 45 16.35 -1.98 15.89
CA ILE A 45 15.27 -1.23 15.23
C ILE A 45 15.78 0.08 14.63
N LEU A 46 16.56 0.86 15.39
CA LEU A 46 17.12 2.10 14.88
C LEU A 46 18.11 1.87 13.72
N LYS A 47 18.89 0.79 13.76
CA LYS A 47 19.76 0.41 12.63
C LYS A 47 18.94 0.12 11.37
N LYS A 48 17.83 -0.63 11.46
CA LYS A 48 16.92 -0.87 10.33
C LYS A 48 16.38 0.43 9.75
N VAL A 49 15.86 1.31 10.60
CA VAL A 49 15.34 2.63 10.17
C VAL A 49 16.42 3.47 9.49
N LEU A 50 17.59 3.61 10.11
CA LEU A 50 18.68 4.42 9.56
C LEU A 50 19.22 3.84 8.24
N MET A 51 19.32 2.52 8.13
CA MET A 51 19.73 1.83 6.92
C MET A 51 18.77 2.13 5.77
N THR A 52 17.47 1.93 5.97
CA THR A 52 16.44 2.20 4.97
C THR A 52 16.46 3.65 4.51
N ARG A 53 16.57 4.59 5.45
CA ARG A 53 16.64 6.02 5.16
C ARG A 53 17.90 6.41 4.38
N ARG A 54 19.05 5.80 4.67
CA ARG A 54 20.30 6.03 3.91
C ARG A 54 20.18 5.57 2.46
N CYS A 55 19.41 4.54 2.20
CA CYS A 55 19.09 4.07 0.85
C CYS A 55 18.02 4.93 0.15
N GLY A 56 17.44 5.92 0.83
CA GLY A 56 16.36 6.75 0.28
C GLY A 56 15.07 5.98 0.02
N LYS A 57 14.86 4.89 0.76
CA LYS A 57 13.70 3.99 0.63
C LYS A 57 12.67 4.27 1.72
N LEU A 58 11.45 3.81 1.50
CA LEU A 58 10.31 4.06 2.37
C LEU A 58 10.31 3.14 3.59
N ILE A 59 9.62 3.53 4.64
CA ILE A 59 9.32 2.67 5.79
C ILE A 59 7.81 2.63 5.96
N ASP A 60 7.22 1.45 5.74
CA ASP A 60 5.82 1.23 6.02
C ASP A 60 5.56 1.12 7.51
N GLY A 61 4.44 1.68 7.97
CA GLY A 61 4.09 1.69 9.37
C GLY A 61 2.97 0.74 9.75
N HIS A 62 3.02 0.33 11.02
CA HIS A 62 2.01 -0.45 11.71
C HIS A 62 1.96 0.09 13.15
N SER A 63 1.04 1.01 13.42
CA SER A 63 1.01 1.74 14.69
C SER A 63 -0.35 1.73 15.38
N PRO A 64 -0.89 0.55 15.73
CA PRO A 64 -2.20 0.46 16.37
C PRO A 64 -2.17 1.20 17.70
N LEU A 65 -3.22 1.98 17.98
CA LEU A 65 -3.41 2.74 19.23
C LEU A 65 -2.32 3.79 19.53
N THR A 66 -1.39 4.02 18.62
CA THR A 66 -0.30 4.99 18.79
C THR A 66 -0.83 6.40 18.52
N SER A 67 -0.58 7.35 19.44
CA SER A 67 -1.14 8.71 19.40
C SER A 67 -0.21 9.75 20.02
N GLY A 68 -0.52 11.04 19.85
CA GLY A 68 0.13 12.11 20.59
C GLY A 68 1.65 12.20 20.36
N ALA A 69 2.42 12.25 21.45
CA ALA A 69 3.88 12.38 21.39
C ALA A 69 4.54 11.12 20.80
N ASP A 70 4.02 9.94 21.12
CA ASP A 70 4.55 8.66 20.64
C ASP A 70 4.38 8.54 19.13
N LEU A 71 3.21 8.90 18.59
CA LEU A 71 2.99 8.97 17.14
C LEU A 71 3.91 10.00 16.47
N SER A 72 4.21 11.10 17.15
CA SER A 72 5.13 12.12 16.64
C SER A 72 6.56 11.58 16.57
N ALA A 73 6.99 10.83 17.59
CA ALA A 73 8.30 10.17 17.59
C ALA A 73 8.38 9.08 16.51
N TYR A 74 7.31 8.30 16.34
CA TYR A 74 7.19 7.28 15.29
C TYR A 74 7.33 7.89 13.89
N ALA A 75 6.53 8.92 13.57
CA ALA A 75 6.63 9.63 12.30
C ALA A 75 8.00 10.31 12.10
N LEU A 76 8.54 10.95 13.15
CA LEU A 76 9.85 11.61 13.10
C LEU A 76 10.99 10.65 12.76
N SER A 77 10.90 9.39 13.19
CA SER A 77 11.88 8.36 12.86
C SER A 77 11.99 8.12 11.35
N GLY A 78 10.97 8.48 10.57
CA GLY A 78 10.91 8.33 9.12
C GLY A 78 9.94 7.26 8.65
N VAL A 79 8.97 6.87 9.47
CA VAL A 79 7.88 6.00 9.02
C VAL A 79 6.92 6.83 8.17
N ASP A 80 6.68 6.38 6.94
CA ASP A 80 6.00 7.14 5.90
C ASP A 80 4.50 6.87 5.81
N SER A 81 4.06 5.67 6.24
CA SER A 81 2.69 5.21 6.08
C SER A 81 2.12 4.58 7.37
N ASP A 82 0.82 4.33 7.40
CA ASP A 82 0.18 3.47 8.40
C ASP A 82 -1.10 2.85 7.82
N HIS A 83 -1.38 1.60 8.19
CA HIS A 83 -2.59 0.87 7.82
C HIS A 83 -3.48 0.49 9.03
N GLU A 84 -3.07 0.87 10.24
CA GLU A 84 -3.70 0.44 11.50
C GLU A 84 -4.79 1.39 12.06
N CYS A 85 -5.13 2.45 11.34
CA CYS A 85 -6.19 3.37 11.77
C CYS A 85 -7.54 2.64 11.95
N SER A 86 -8.20 2.93 13.05
CA SER A 86 -9.52 2.43 13.42
C SER A 86 -10.55 3.53 13.65
N THR A 87 -10.13 4.81 13.66
CA THR A 87 -11.02 5.97 13.84
C THR A 87 -10.66 7.14 12.92
N GLU A 88 -11.61 8.05 12.70
CA GLU A 88 -11.39 9.29 11.93
C GLU A 88 -10.33 10.19 12.60
N ASN A 89 -10.34 10.27 13.94
CA ASN A 89 -9.34 11.04 14.69
C ASN A 89 -7.91 10.49 14.50
N GLU A 90 -7.76 9.17 14.48
CA GLU A 90 -6.46 8.53 14.23
C GLU A 90 -5.92 8.88 12.85
N VAL A 91 -6.79 8.91 11.84
CA VAL A 91 -6.45 9.35 10.47
C VAL A 91 -5.99 10.81 10.46
N GLU A 92 -6.74 11.71 11.10
CA GLU A 92 -6.37 13.12 11.19
C GLU A 92 -5.02 13.32 11.89
N GLU A 93 -4.77 12.59 12.97
CA GLU A 93 -3.49 12.65 13.67
C GLU A 93 -2.30 12.23 12.78
N ARG A 94 -2.45 11.19 11.98
CA ARG A 94 -1.38 10.70 11.09
C ARG A 94 -1.17 11.62 9.88
N ILE A 95 -2.26 12.06 9.24
CA ILE A 95 -2.18 13.01 8.12
C ILE A 95 -1.56 14.33 8.56
N SER A 96 -1.89 14.84 9.76
CA SER A 96 -1.29 16.08 10.29
C SER A 96 0.22 15.97 10.53
N ARG A 97 0.75 14.75 10.64
CA ARG A 97 2.19 14.43 10.74
C ARG A 97 2.82 14.04 9.40
N GLY A 98 2.06 14.13 8.31
CA GLY A 98 2.53 13.87 6.95
C GLY A 98 2.55 12.40 6.55
N MET A 99 1.96 11.50 7.35
CA MET A 99 1.89 10.08 7.03
C MET A 99 0.80 9.78 5.99
N VAL A 100 1.05 8.78 5.15
CA VAL A 100 0.07 8.23 4.20
C VAL A 100 -0.76 7.15 4.88
N ILE A 101 -2.08 7.19 4.70
CA ILE A 101 -3.01 6.19 5.23
C ILE A 101 -3.28 5.14 4.16
N PHE A 102 -3.06 3.87 4.50
CA PHE A 102 -3.54 2.75 3.72
C PHE A 102 -4.84 2.22 4.31
N MET A 103 -5.95 2.41 3.60
CA MET A 103 -7.23 1.81 3.96
C MET A 103 -7.25 0.34 3.55
N ARG A 104 -7.54 -0.55 4.49
CA ARG A 104 -7.54 -2.01 4.30
C ARG A 104 -8.95 -2.60 4.33
N GLU A 105 -9.20 -3.53 3.42
CA GLU A 105 -10.40 -4.38 3.42
C GLU A 105 -10.00 -5.83 3.10
N GLY A 106 -9.32 -6.45 4.06
CA GLY A 106 -8.87 -7.84 4.01
C GLY A 106 -9.69 -8.79 4.88
N SER A 107 -9.14 -9.98 5.10
CA SER A 107 -9.67 -11.03 5.97
C SER A 107 -9.46 -10.72 7.45
N ALA A 108 -8.27 -10.25 7.83
CA ALA A 108 -7.92 -9.99 9.23
C ALA A 108 -8.29 -8.56 9.68
N GLY A 109 -8.22 -7.58 8.77
CA GLY A 109 -8.46 -6.17 9.06
C GLY A 109 -9.36 -5.50 8.03
N GLN A 110 -10.40 -4.82 8.51
CA GLN A 110 -11.35 -4.05 7.70
C GLN A 110 -11.59 -2.69 8.33
N ASN A 111 -11.06 -1.63 7.71
CA ASN A 111 -11.25 -0.27 8.20
C ASN A 111 -11.81 0.69 7.13
N VAL A 112 -11.97 0.26 5.87
CA VAL A 112 -12.49 1.13 4.80
C VAL A 112 -13.79 1.81 5.20
N SER A 113 -14.71 1.07 5.82
CA SER A 113 -16.02 1.62 6.18
C SER A 113 -15.97 2.77 7.20
N VAL A 114 -15.01 2.72 8.13
CA VAL A 114 -14.80 3.77 9.13
C VAL A 114 -13.98 4.90 8.53
N LEU A 115 -12.86 4.59 7.87
CA LEU A 115 -11.91 5.60 7.40
C LEU A 115 -12.44 6.40 6.21
N SER A 116 -13.37 5.85 5.43
CA SER A 116 -14.04 6.56 4.32
C SER A 116 -14.70 7.87 4.77
N ARG A 117 -15.11 7.97 6.04
CA ARG A 117 -15.74 9.18 6.60
C ARG A 117 -14.76 10.34 6.77
N ALA A 118 -13.48 10.04 6.96
CA ALA A 118 -12.41 11.04 7.07
C ALA A 118 -11.88 11.51 5.70
N VAL A 119 -12.29 10.85 4.61
CA VAL A 119 -11.82 11.17 3.26
C VAL A 119 -12.56 12.40 2.71
N THR A 120 -11.79 13.35 2.20
CA THR A 120 -12.28 14.57 1.55
C THR A 120 -11.43 14.86 0.32
N SER A 121 -11.94 15.67 -0.61
CA SER A 121 -11.16 16.13 -1.77
C SER A 121 -9.91 16.96 -1.41
N ARG A 122 -9.82 17.45 -0.16
CA ARG A 122 -8.67 18.22 0.33
C ARG A 122 -7.54 17.35 0.89
N ASN A 123 -7.84 16.14 1.37
CA ASN A 123 -6.87 15.25 2.00
C ASN A 123 -6.71 13.90 1.28
N SER A 124 -7.54 13.57 0.29
CA SER A 124 -7.53 12.30 -0.45
C SER A 124 -6.15 11.89 -0.97
N ARG A 125 -5.27 12.85 -1.30
CA ARG A 125 -3.87 12.61 -1.71
C ARG A 125 -3.02 11.85 -0.69
N PHE A 126 -3.44 11.81 0.59
CA PHE A 126 -2.76 11.08 1.65
C PHE A 126 -3.35 9.68 1.85
N PHE A 127 -4.30 9.24 1.03
CA PHE A 127 -4.89 7.91 1.13
C PHE A 127 -4.44 7.04 -0.03
N CYS A 128 -4.13 5.79 0.31
CA CYS A 128 -3.93 4.66 -0.57
C CYS A 128 -4.85 3.51 -0.14
N LEU A 129 -5.00 2.51 -0.99
CA LEU A 129 -5.80 1.32 -0.70
C LEU A 129 -4.88 0.09 -0.62
N CYS A 130 -5.18 -0.81 0.31
CA CYS A 130 -4.53 -2.12 0.39
C CYS A 130 -5.56 -3.19 0.81
N THR A 131 -5.17 -4.44 0.73
CA THR A 131 -5.92 -5.53 1.34
C THR A 131 -5.44 -5.84 2.75
N ASP A 132 -4.18 -5.54 3.06
CA ASP A 132 -3.47 -6.19 4.17
C ASP A 132 -3.56 -7.72 3.98
N ASP A 133 -3.78 -8.50 5.03
CA ASP A 133 -4.07 -9.94 4.94
C ASP A 133 -5.36 -10.24 4.17
N ALA A 134 -5.27 -10.95 3.03
CA ALA A 134 -6.41 -11.48 2.30
C ALA A 134 -6.28 -12.99 2.06
N SER A 135 -7.17 -13.78 2.67
CA SER A 135 -7.21 -15.23 2.49
C SER A 135 -7.68 -15.61 1.08
N PRO A 136 -7.23 -16.75 0.52
CA PRO A 136 -7.66 -17.20 -0.80
C PRO A 136 -9.19 -17.34 -0.93
N ASP A 137 -9.87 -17.81 0.13
CA ASP A 137 -11.32 -17.95 0.14
C ASP A 137 -12.02 -16.59 0.04
N ASP A 138 -11.53 -15.58 0.76
CA ASP A 138 -12.07 -14.22 0.66
C ASP A 138 -11.75 -13.58 -0.69
N VAL A 139 -10.54 -13.78 -1.23
CA VAL A 139 -10.18 -13.27 -2.56
C VAL A 139 -11.07 -13.88 -3.63
N LEU A 140 -11.36 -15.19 -3.56
CA LEU A 140 -12.25 -15.87 -4.50
C LEU A 140 -13.70 -15.38 -4.36
N ALA A 141 -14.18 -15.18 -3.14
CA ALA A 141 -15.57 -14.80 -2.89
C ALA A 141 -15.85 -13.31 -3.11
N LYS A 142 -14.90 -12.43 -2.76
CA LYS A 142 -15.09 -10.98 -2.67
C LYS A 142 -14.22 -10.21 -3.66
N GLY A 143 -13.15 -10.80 -4.17
CA GLY A 143 -12.11 -10.10 -4.92
C GLY A 143 -10.98 -9.56 -4.03
N HIS A 144 -9.96 -8.98 -4.67
CA HIS A 144 -8.76 -8.45 -4.02
C HIS A 144 -8.86 -6.92 -3.90
N ILE A 145 -7.92 -6.16 -4.47
CA ILE A 145 -7.92 -4.70 -4.45
C ILE A 145 -9.19 -4.08 -5.07
N ASN A 146 -9.81 -4.75 -6.04
CA ASN A 146 -11.08 -4.34 -6.62
C ASN A 146 -12.24 -4.40 -5.61
N ASN A 147 -12.17 -5.26 -4.59
CA ASN A 147 -13.12 -5.24 -3.48
C ASN A 147 -12.96 -3.98 -2.64
N VAL A 148 -11.72 -3.60 -2.31
CA VAL A 148 -11.39 -2.40 -1.52
C VAL A 148 -11.93 -1.15 -2.21
N VAL A 149 -11.75 -1.04 -3.53
CA VAL A 149 -12.29 0.05 -4.37
C VAL A 149 -13.82 0.09 -4.28
N ARG A 150 -14.51 -1.02 -4.58
CA ARG A 150 -15.99 -1.10 -4.51
C ARG A 150 -16.51 -0.74 -3.13
N ARG A 151 -15.81 -1.17 -2.08
CA ARG A 151 -16.17 -0.89 -0.69
C ARG A 151 -16.07 0.60 -0.37
N ALA A 152 -14.98 1.26 -0.75
CA ALA A 152 -14.79 2.69 -0.51
C ALA A 152 -15.87 3.53 -1.21
N ILE A 153 -16.22 3.19 -2.46
CA ILE A 153 -17.31 3.81 -3.21
C ILE A 153 -18.65 3.58 -2.53
N ALA A 154 -18.94 2.34 -2.13
CA ALA A 154 -20.18 2.01 -1.41
C ALA A 154 -20.29 2.72 -0.05
N CYS A 155 -19.16 3.10 0.55
CA CYS A 155 -19.11 3.91 1.77
C CYS A 155 -19.22 5.42 1.52
N GLY A 156 -19.41 5.85 0.26
CA GLY A 156 -19.72 7.22 -0.11
C GLY A 156 -18.51 8.08 -0.50
N VAL A 157 -17.33 7.48 -0.68
CA VAL A 157 -16.18 8.21 -1.25
C VAL A 157 -16.41 8.43 -2.73
N ASP A 158 -16.11 9.64 -3.21
CA ASP A 158 -16.19 9.98 -4.63
C ASP A 158 -15.39 8.99 -5.49
N PRO A 159 -15.98 8.36 -6.53
CA PRO A 159 -15.29 7.34 -7.32
C PRO A 159 -13.97 7.82 -7.92
N ILE A 160 -13.86 9.08 -8.36
CA ILE A 160 -12.62 9.61 -8.92
C ILE A 160 -11.54 9.66 -7.85
N GLU A 161 -11.88 10.09 -6.63
CA GLU A 161 -10.93 10.08 -5.52
C GLU A 161 -10.52 8.65 -5.13
N VAL A 162 -11.43 7.67 -5.13
CA VAL A 162 -11.08 6.26 -4.89
C VAL A 162 -10.11 5.73 -5.95
N PHE A 163 -10.36 6.00 -7.23
CA PHE A 163 -9.42 5.58 -8.28
C PHE A 163 -8.07 6.27 -8.16
N ARG A 164 -8.01 7.53 -7.73
CA ARG A 164 -6.73 8.21 -7.45
C ARG A 164 -5.98 7.53 -6.30
N MET A 165 -6.67 7.15 -5.23
CA MET A 165 -6.10 6.39 -4.11
C MET A 165 -5.58 5.03 -4.55
N ALA A 166 -6.29 4.35 -5.46
CA ALA A 166 -5.90 3.04 -5.98
C ALA A 166 -4.77 3.10 -7.03
N THR A 167 -4.47 4.28 -7.59
CA THR A 167 -3.55 4.43 -8.73
C THR A 167 -2.46 5.46 -8.45
N ILE A 168 -2.71 6.74 -8.77
CA ILE A 168 -1.67 7.77 -8.76
C ILE A 168 -1.15 8.08 -7.36
N ASN A 169 -1.98 8.04 -6.31
CA ASN A 169 -1.51 8.28 -4.94
C ASN A 169 -0.52 7.18 -4.53
N THR A 170 -0.89 5.91 -4.75
CA THR A 170 -0.03 4.76 -4.49
C THR A 170 1.27 4.82 -5.31
N ALA A 171 1.17 5.13 -6.60
CA ALA A 171 2.35 5.26 -7.45
C ALA A 171 3.28 6.40 -6.98
N LEU A 172 2.73 7.53 -6.53
CA LEU A 172 3.51 8.63 -5.99
C LEU A 172 4.14 8.28 -4.64
N HIS A 173 3.41 7.61 -3.75
CA HIS A 173 3.92 7.15 -2.46
C HIS A 173 5.14 6.25 -2.65
N PHE A 174 5.03 5.22 -3.50
CA PHE A 174 6.11 4.29 -3.81
C PHE A 174 7.16 4.80 -4.82
N GLY A 175 7.04 6.04 -5.30
CA GLY A 175 7.99 6.61 -6.28
C GLY A 175 7.96 5.95 -7.67
N LEU A 176 6.89 5.24 -8.02
CA LEU A 176 6.71 4.53 -9.30
C LEU A 176 6.35 5.51 -10.44
N LYS A 177 7.37 6.20 -10.96
CA LYS A 177 7.24 7.32 -11.90
C LYS A 177 6.42 7.03 -13.17
N ASN A 178 6.44 5.79 -13.65
CA ASN A 178 5.78 5.39 -14.90
C ASN A 178 4.39 4.77 -14.68
N LYS A 179 3.91 4.62 -13.44
CA LYS A 179 2.65 3.92 -13.11
C LYS A 179 1.53 4.87 -12.67
N GLY A 180 0.31 4.35 -12.56
CA GLY A 180 -0.79 4.99 -11.82
C GLY A 180 -1.51 6.15 -12.53
N ALA A 181 -1.18 6.48 -13.78
CA ALA A 181 -1.93 7.48 -14.55
C ALA A 181 -1.89 7.21 -16.06
N ILE A 182 -2.95 7.61 -16.76
CA ILE A 182 -3.04 7.57 -18.22
C ILE A 182 -2.46 8.88 -18.77
N ALA A 183 -1.18 8.85 -19.17
CA ALA A 183 -0.49 10.00 -19.73
C ALA A 183 0.67 9.58 -20.66
N PRO A 184 1.08 10.41 -21.62
CA PRO A 184 2.26 10.14 -22.43
C PRO A 184 3.50 9.86 -21.57
N GLY A 185 4.26 8.82 -21.94
CA GLY A 185 5.49 8.41 -21.24
C GLY A 185 5.27 7.50 -20.02
N ARG A 186 4.03 7.10 -19.71
CA ARG A 186 3.71 6.10 -18.67
C ARG A 186 3.42 4.74 -19.28
N ASP A 187 3.53 3.70 -18.46
CA ASP A 187 3.20 2.34 -18.86
C ASP A 187 1.70 2.23 -19.13
N ALA A 188 1.35 1.55 -20.21
CA ALA A 188 -0.05 1.30 -20.59
C ALA A 188 -0.65 0.15 -19.78
N ASP A 189 -0.66 0.32 -18.46
CA ASP A 189 -1.36 -0.55 -17.50
C ASP A 189 -2.76 0.02 -17.27
N LEU A 190 -3.76 -0.62 -17.86
CA LEU A 190 -5.12 -0.10 -17.95
C LEU A 190 -6.13 -1.14 -17.49
N VAL A 191 -7.19 -0.65 -16.85
CA VAL A 191 -8.39 -1.42 -16.57
C VAL A 191 -9.56 -0.70 -17.23
N VAL A 192 -10.29 -1.40 -18.09
CA VAL A 192 -11.50 -0.88 -18.72
C VAL A 192 -12.70 -1.35 -17.91
N LEU A 193 -13.49 -0.42 -17.42
CA LEU A 193 -14.68 -0.69 -16.61
C LEU A 193 -15.96 -0.48 -17.42
N ASP A 194 -17.05 -1.13 -17.00
CA ASP A 194 -18.39 -0.80 -17.48
C ASP A 194 -18.89 0.53 -16.92
N ASP A 195 -18.68 0.74 -15.62
CA ASP A 195 -19.01 1.93 -14.87
C ASP A 195 -18.05 2.09 -13.67
N LEU A 196 -18.05 3.29 -13.09
CA LEU A 196 -17.14 3.61 -11.98
C LEU A 196 -17.70 3.17 -10.61
N GLU A 197 -18.97 2.79 -10.49
CA GLU A 197 -19.63 2.48 -9.22
C GLU A 197 -19.49 0.98 -8.86
N ASN A 198 -19.83 0.11 -9.80
CA ASN A 198 -19.80 -1.35 -9.65
C ASN A 198 -18.42 -1.93 -9.93
N VAL A 199 -17.58 -1.20 -10.69
CA VAL A 199 -16.18 -1.58 -10.99
C VAL A 199 -16.12 -2.95 -11.68
N ASN A 200 -17.03 -3.24 -12.62
CA ASN A 200 -16.95 -4.50 -13.36
C ASN A 200 -15.90 -4.36 -14.47
N VAL A 201 -14.86 -5.20 -14.38
CA VAL A 201 -13.72 -5.17 -15.30
C VAL A 201 -14.08 -5.84 -16.62
N LYS A 202 -14.10 -5.05 -17.70
CA LYS A 202 -14.26 -5.53 -19.07
C LYS A 202 -12.96 -6.09 -19.63
N SER A 203 -11.87 -5.37 -19.47
CA SER A 203 -10.55 -5.83 -19.91
C SER A 203 -9.43 -5.24 -19.07
N VAL A 204 -8.31 -5.97 -19.01
CA VAL A 204 -7.09 -5.56 -18.33
C VAL A 204 -5.95 -5.58 -19.34
N TRP A 205 -5.16 -4.51 -19.31
CA TRP A 205 -3.99 -4.32 -20.14
C TRP A 205 -2.78 -4.11 -19.24
N VAL A 206 -1.67 -4.74 -19.61
CA VAL A 206 -0.37 -4.56 -18.95
C VAL A 206 0.64 -4.23 -20.03
N ALA A 207 1.36 -3.12 -19.86
CA ALA A 207 2.30 -2.58 -20.84
C ALA A 207 1.76 -2.56 -22.29
N GLY A 208 0.49 -2.19 -22.45
CA GLY A 208 -0.16 -2.05 -23.76
C GLY A 208 -0.60 -3.38 -24.40
N LYS A 209 -0.52 -4.50 -23.68
CA LYS A 209 -1.05 -5.80 -24.13
C LYS A 209 -2.28 -6.17 -23.31
N GLN A 210 -3.37 -6.55 -23.97
CA GLN A 210 -4.56 -7.07 -23.30
C GLN A 210 -4.24 -8.46 -22.75
N ILE A 211 -4.34 -8.62 -21.42
CA ILE A 211 -4.03 -9.87 -20.72
C ILE A 211 -5.28 -10.58 -20.21
N ALA A 212 -6.39 -9.86 -20.04
CA ALA A 212 -7.66 -10.41 -19.59
C ALA A 212 -8.84 -9.69 -20.23
N GLU A 213 -9.92 -10.44 -20.44
CA GLU A 213 -11.19 -9.94 -20.96
C GLU A 213 -12.36 -10.70 -20.33
N HIS A 214 -13.41 -9.98 -19.94
CA HIS A 214 -14.62 -10.54 -19.34
C HIS A 214 -14.34 -11.51 -18.17
N GLY A 215 -13.37 -11.16 -17.31
CA GLY A 215 -12.99 -11.95 -16.14
C GLY A 215 -12.20 -13.23 -16.44
N GLN A 216 -11.72 -13.40 -17.67
CA GLN A 216 -10.90 -14.54 -18.11
C GLN A 216 -9.54 -14.06 -18.58
N MET A 217 -8.49 -14.80 -18.26
CA MET A 217 -7.14 -14.55 -18.78
C MET A 217 -7.09 -14.92 -20.28
N LEU A 218 -6.45 -14.06 -21.08
CA LEU A 218 -6.20 -14.29 -22.51
C LEU A 218 -4.82 -14.89 -22.78
N THR A 219 -3.91 -14.76 -21.81
CA THR A 219 -2.58 -15.35 -21.84
C THR A 219 -2.47 -16.37 -20.71
N ASP A 220 -1.57 -17.34 -20.86
CA ASP A 220 -1.08 -18.11 -19.73
C ASP A 220 -0.43 -17.15 -18.70
N GLU A 221 -0.25 -17.60 -17.45
CA GLU A 221 0.35 -16.80 -16.39
C GLU A 221 1.60 -16.08 -16.92
N PRO A 222 1.73 -14.75 -16.71
CA PRO A 222 2.89 -14.03 -17.17
C PRO A 222 4.13 -14.63 -16.51
N ASP A 223 5.10 -15.07 -17.33
CA ASP A 223 6.42 -15.50 -16.86
C ASP A 223 6.94 -14.41 -15.91
N SER A 224 7.33 -14.78 -14.69
CA SER A 224 7.74 -13.86 -13.63
C SER A 224 8.90 -12.94 -14.04
N HIS A 225 9.65 -13.31 -15.08
CA HIS A 225 10.73 -12.54 -15.69
C HIS A 225 10.28 -11.52 -16.75
N THR A 226 9.03 -11.57 -17.23
CA THR A 226 8.51 -10.69 -18.29
C THR A 226 8.05 -9.33 -17.78
N LEU A 227 7.92 -9.17 -16.46
CA LEU A 227 7.62 -7.88 -15.82
C LEU A 227 8.87 -6.99 -15.72
N ALA A 228 10.06 -7.53 -16.00
CA ALA A 228 11.27 -6.74 -16.21
C ALA A 228 11.16 -5.98 -17.53
N ALA A 229 10.74 -4.70 -17.43
CA ALA A 229 10.90 -3.67 -18.45
C ALA A 229 10.54 -4.11 -19.88
N THR A 230 9.25 -4.06 -20.22
CA THR A 230 8.84 -3.83 -21.60
C THR A 230 9.14 -2.37 -21.97
N GLY A 231 10.43 -2.04 -22.11
CA GLY A 231 10.94 -0.75 -22.59
C GLY A 231 10.60 -0.41 -24.05
N ASN A 232 9.56 -1.03 -24.61
CA ASN A 232 9.07 -0.83 -25.96
C ASN A 232 7.55 -0.61 -25.92
N THR A 233 7.10 0.50 -25.35
CA THR A 233 5.81 1.10 -25.71
C THR A 233 6.05 2.10 -26.84
N CYS A 234 5.18 2.05 -27.85
CA CYS A 234 5.31 2.68 -29.17
C CYS A 234 5.97 4.07 -29.16
N ARG A 235 7.11 4.18 -29.85
CA ARG A 235 7.53 5.43 -30.47
C ARG A 235 6.82 5.50 -31.81
N ASP A 236 5.81 6.36 -31.90
CA ASP A 236 5.49 7.02 -33.17
C ASP A 236 6.47 8.19 -33.37
#